data_AF-A0A7C2PEN8-F1
#
_entry.id   AF-A0A7C2PEN8-F1
#
_cell.length_a   1.000
_cell.length_b   1.000
_cell.length_c   1.000
_cell.angle_alpha   90.00
_cell.angle_beta   90.00
_cell.angle_gamma   90.00
#
_symmetry.space_group_name_H-M   'P 1'
#
loop_
_entity.id
_entity.type
_entity.pdbx_description
1 polymer ?
#
loop_
_entity_poly.entity_id
_entity_poly.type
_entity_poly.pdbx_seq_one_letter_code
_entity_poly.pdbx_strand_id
1 'polypeptide(L)'
;MDVRTFSGGEEGLPPGACGLLTAIGQFKLGSVLNAAQCLQYRGRTGAGLTLKGVYPYEADNLFHFHIMFRDSSMITELEGVLENWGWRFEGKNPLIQKKCYNEYDMPKMFHYRVTTPPAEDMLYTDQISDPMMFIRKKVTEFNIKYLDDARIFSSGQDTGTFLTAFQLDDTIKVFDIYQYSDRNLSSVQAHMRWPTSSGRGLWWGPQPIALGNVSGTHNGHLSSDKSNAIALEQLGIALHVGTDSEALFKEINYLVYGGYTLQEMEWIISRKFPNEVALMTDEDRERYTELTADPILNRFKISGPTTAIVQIDDLVVALTDRDHLRPFTIGTNDRITLLASEERAVVAAAFAMGENVKIFNPDAGKLVAFKINNGVPERLAYEWKKTA
;
A
#
# COMPACT_ATOMS: atom_id res chain seq x y z
N MET A 1 27.74 23.84 13.20
CA MET A 1 26.84 23.56 12.06
C MET A 1 25.64 24.48 12.21
N ASP A 2 25.32 25.23 11.16
CA ASP A 2 24.12 26.09 11.09
C ASP A 2 22.87 25.20 10.94
N VAL A 3 21.73 25.59 11.52
CA VAL A 3 20.44 24.93 11.31
C VAL A 3 20.07 24.87 9.83
N ARG A 4 20.53 25.81 9.01
CA ARG A 4 20.36 25.80 7.53
C ARG A 4 21.20 24.74 6.82
N THR A 5 22.21 24.19 7.51
CA THR A 5 23.03 23.05 7.07
C THR A 5 22.61 21.73 7.72
N PHE A 6 21.63 21.77 8.63
CA PHE A 6 21.01 20.59 9.21
C PHE A 6 20.02 20.00 8.19
N SER A 7 19.97 18.66 8.09
CA SER A 7 19.36 17.89 6.99
C SER A 7 18.08 18.50 6.39
N GLY A 8 18.12 18.89 5.11
CA GLY A 8 16.97 19.52 4.44
C GLY A 8 17.26 20.26 3.13
N GLY A 9 18.52 20.65 2.88
CA GLY A 9 18.83 21.55 1.76
C GLY A 9 18.19 22.94 1.95
N GLU A 10 18.25 23.79 0.92
CA GLU A 10 17.76 25.18 0.96
C GLU A 10 16.26 25.31 1.31
N GLU A 11 15.47 24.26 1.07
CA GLU A 11 14.02 24.23 1.35
C GLU A 11 13.65 23.51 2.66
N GLY A 12 14.62 22.99 3.42
CA GLY A 12 14.36 22.25 4.66
C GLY A 12 13.71 20.87 4.48
N LEU A 13 13.74 20.30 3.27
CA LEU A 13 13.21 18.98 2.95
C LEU A 13 14.32 17.91 2.97
N PRO A 14 14.38 17.04 3.99
CA PRO A 14 15.40 16.00 4.02
C PRO A 14 15.24 15.07 2.80
N PRO A 15 16.34 14.68 2.14
CA PRO A 15 16.31 13.64 1.11
C PRO A 15 15.52 12.42 1.60
N GLY A 16 14.59 11.90 0.80
CA GLY A 16 13.74 10.77 1.18
C GLY A 16 12.46 11.14 1.93
N ALA A 17 12.06 12.41 2.00
CA ALA A 17 10.66 12.74 2.26
C ALA A 17 9.78 12.17 1.13
N CYS A 18 8.59 11.69 1.45
CA CYS A 18 7.58 11.26 0.47
C CYS A 18 6.25 11.96 0.76
N GLY A 19 5.48 12.22 -0.29
CA GLY A 19 4.09 12.67 -0.18
C GLY A 19 3.16 11.46 -0.13
N LEU A 20 2.21 11.45 0.79
CA LEU A 20 1.10 10.50 0.76
C LEU A 20 -0.21 11.18 1.14
N LEU A 21 -1.29 10.77 0.48
CA LEU A 21 -2.66 11.15 0.79
C LEU A 21 -3.56 9.95 0.51
N THR A 22 -4.26 9.48 1.53
CA THR A 22 -5.32 8.47 1.41
C THR A 22 -6.65 9.12 1.75
N ALA A 23 -7.66 8.88 0.92
CA ALA A 23 -9.05 9.16 1.25
C ALA A 23 -9.84 7.85 1.29
N ILE A 24 -10.68 7.69 2.31
CA ILE A 24 -11.63 6.59 2.43
C ILE A 24 -13.03 7.14 2.72
N GLY A 25 -14.05 6.44 2.22
CA GLY A 25 -15.44 6.82 2.38
C GLY A 25 -16.01 7.57 1.17
N GLN A 26 -16.90 8.54 1.40
CA GLN A 26 -17.60 9.27 0.35
C GLN A 26 -16.81 10.50 -0.14
N PHE A 27 -15.83 10.30 -1.01
CA PHE A 27 -15.00 11.40 -1.54
C PHE A 27 -15.25 11.67 -3.04
N LYS A 28 -14.90 12.88 -3.49
CA LYS A 28 -14.79 13.23 -4.91
C LYS A 28 -13.36 13.00 -5.38
N LEU A 29 -13.14 12.05 -6.29
CA LEU A 29 -11.81 11.68 -6.76
C LEU A 29 -10.98 12.90 -7.19
N GLY A 30 -11.55 13.76 -8.04
CA GLY A 30 -10.83 14.95 -8.53
C GLY A 30 -10.40 15.92 -7.43
N SER A 31 -11.21 16.09 -6.38
CA SER A 31 -10.84 16.92 -5.22
C SER A 31 -9.65 16.33 -4.46
N VAL A 32 -9.62 15.01 -4.29
CA VAL A 32 -8.51 14.32 -3.61
C VAL A 32 -7.25 14.34 -4.45
N LEU A 33 -7.34 14.13 -5.77
CA LEU A 33 -6.19 14.21 -6.68
C LEU A 33 -5.56 15.61 -6.65
N ASN A 34 -6.36 16.66 -6.78
CA ASN A 34 -5.87 18.04 -6.70
C ASN A 34 -5.19 18.34 -5.35
N ALA A 35 -5.75 17.83 -4.25
CA ALA A 35 -5.13 17.99 -2.93
C ALA A 35 -3.82 17.19 -2.80
N ALA A 36 -3.73 16.00 -3.39
CA ALA A 36 -2.50 15.20 -3.41
C ALA A 36 -1.37 15.92 -4.15
N GLN A 37 -1.68 16.68 -5.21
CA GLN A 37 -0.69 17.46 -5.97
C GLN A 37 0.04 18.50 -5.11
N CYS A 38 -0.59 19.02 -4.05
CA CYS A 38 0.10 19.93 -3.11
C CYS A 38 1.34 19.27 -2.48
N LEU A 39 1.35 17.95 -2.35
CA LEU A 39 2.46 17.16 -1.79
C LEU A 39 3.52 16.79 -2.85
N GLN A 40 3.36 17.15 -4.13
CA GLN A 40 4.28 16.76 -5.21
C GLN A 40 5.72 17.19 -4.96
N TYR A 41 5.94 18.36 -4.37
CA TYR A 41 7.28 18.84 -3.99
C TYR A 41 8.04 17.91 -3.02
N ARG A 42 7.35 16.98 -2.33
CA ARG A 42 7.99 15.92 -1.52
C ARG A 42 8.44 14.72 -2.33
N GLY A 43 8.14 14.66 -3.62
CA GLY A 43 8.56 13.57 -4.50
C GLY A 43 9.28 14.11 -5.73
N ARG A 44 10.12 13.26 -6.33
CA ARG A 44 10.79 13.59 -7.59
C ARG A 44 10.48 12.59 -8.69
N THR A 45 10.54 11.30 -8.38
CA THR A 45 10.55 10.24 -9.39
C THR A 45 9.91 9.00 -8.79
N GLY A 46 8.84 8.52 -9.40
CA GLY A 46 8.01 7.47 -8.85
C GLY A 46 6.78 8.05 -8.16
N ALA A 47 5.63 7.82 -8.75
CA ALA A 47 4.34 8.17 -8.17
C ALA A 47 3.31 7.11 -8.53
N GLY A 48 2.27 7.03 -7.71
CA GLY A 48 1.23 6.06 -7.93
C GLY A 48 -0.05 6.33 -7.18
N LEU A 49 -1.07 5.61 -7.63
CA LEU A 49 -2.43 5.66 -7.12
C LEU A 49 -2.96 4.23 -6.99
N THR A 50 -3.60 3.89 -5.89
CA THR A 50 -4.47 2.71 -5.80
C THR A 50 -5.89 3.19 -5.59
N LEU A 51 -6.81 2.71 -6.42
CA LEU A 51 -8.24 2.98 -6.33
C LEU A 51 -8.97 1.69 -5.97
N LYS A 52 -9.81 1.72 -4.93
CA LYS A 52 -10.73 0.62 -4.60
C LYS A 52 -12.15 0.96 -5.06
N GLY A 53 -12.83 -0.01 -5.67
CA GLY A 53 -14.12 0.18 -6.34
C GLY A 53 -13.99 0.64 -7.79
N VAL A 54 -12.78 0.59 -8.36
CA VAL A 54 -12.51 1.00 -9.75
C VAL A 54 -13.04 -0.04 -10.74
N TYR A 55 -13.03 -1.30 -10.32
CA TYR A 55 -13.63 -2.42 -11.05
C TYR A 55 -14.87 -2.92 -10.31
N PRO A 56 -15.92 -3.34 -11.03
CA PRO A 56 -17.07 -3.98 -10.39
C PRO A 56 -16.60 -5.29 -9.76
N TYR A 57 -17.03 -5.55 -8.53
CA TYR A 57 -16.88 -6.88 -7.95
C TYR A 57 -17.91 -7.80 -8.61
N GLU A 58 -17.43 -8.80 -9.37
CA GLU A 58 -18.29 -9.70 -10.14
C GLU A 58 -18.29 -11.13 -9.59
N ALA A 59 -17.13 -11.66 -9.18
CA ALA A 59 -16.98 -13.02 -8.66
C ALA A 59 -15.72 -13.19 -7.80
N ASP A 60 -15.74 -14.16 -6.89
CA ASP A 60 -14.61 -14.48 -6.00
C ASP A 60 -13.34 -14.92 -6.74
N ASN A 61 -13.48 -15.54 -7.90
CA ASN A 61 -12.38 -16.06 -8.68
C ASN A 61 -11.93 -15.12 -9.80
N LEU A 62 -12.54 -13.94 -9.97
CA LEU A 62 -12.20 -12.96 -11.00
C LEU A 62 -11.32 -11.84 -10.42
N PHE A 63 -10.20 -11.57 -11.08
CA PHE A 63 -9.19 -10.60 -10.68
C PHE A 63 -8.78 -9.69 -11.83
N HIS A 64 -8.26 -8.52 -11.49
CA HIS A 64 -7.85 -7.47 -12.41
C HIS A 64 -6.35 -7.26 -12.33
N PHE A 65 -5.64 -7.69 -13.37
CA PHE A 65 -4.18 -7.64 -13.43
C PHE A 65 -3.74 -6.42 -14.20
N HIS A 66 -2.86 -5.62 -13.60
CA HIS A 66 -2.08 -4.63 -14.34
C HIS A 66 -0.68 -5.17 -14.48
N ILE A 67 -0.28 -5.45 -15.72
CA ILE A 67 1.03 -6.02 -16.04
C ILE A 67 1.80 -5.02 -16.89
N MET A 68 3.03 -4.73 -16.47
CA MET A 68 4.01 -4.02 -17.30
C MET A 68 5.02 -5.04 -17.86
N PHE A 69 5.38 -4.86 -19.12
CA PHE A 69 6.36 -5.70 -19.83
C PHE A 69 7.52 -4.83 -20.29
N ARG A 70 8.74 -5.39 -20.22
CA ARG A 70 9.97 -4.75 -20.69
C ARG A 70 9.86 -4.35 -22.16
N ASP A 71 9.38 -5.26 -22.99
CA ASP A 71 9.14 -5.01 -24.40
C ASP A 71 8.02 -5.91 -24.97
N SER A 72 7.71 -5.74 -26.26
CA SER A 72 6.58 -6.44 -26.88
C SER A 72 6.81 -7.94 -27.07
N SER A 73 8.06 -8.41 -27.06
CA SER A 73 8.37 -9.84 -27.20
C SER A 73 7.97 -10.64 -25.96
N MET A 74 8.02 -10.01 -24.77
CA MET A 74 7.67 -10.64 -23.50
C MET A 74 6.16 -10.86 -23.33
N ILE A 75 5.31 -10.13 -24.07
CA ILE A 75 3.86 -10.20 -23.90
C ILE A 75 3.36 -11.62 -24.19
N THR A 76 3.58 -12.12 -25.41
CA THR A 76 3.08 -13.43 -25.83
C THR A 76 3.71 -14.57 -25.03
N GLU A 77 5.02 -14.46 -24.73
CA GLU A 77 5.74 -15.47 -23.95
C GLU A 77 5.14 -15.61 -22.55
N LEU A 78 4.99 -14.50 -21.83
CA LEU A 78 4.55 -14.52 -20.44
C LEU A 78 3.03 -14.69 -20.30
N GLU A 79 2.24 -14.30 -21.30
CA GLU A 79 0.84 -14.72 -21.41
C GLU A 79 0.74 -16.25 -21.49
N GLY A 80 1.55 -16.89 -22.34
CA GLY A 80 1.60 -18.35 -22.42
C GLY A 80 2.07 -19.02 -21.13
N VAL A 81 3.00 -18.41 -20.39
CA VAL A 81 3.38 -18.88 -19.05
C VAL A 81 2.21 -18.82 -18.08
N LEU A 82 1.47 -17.70 -18.05
CA LEU A 82 0.31 -17.56 -17.19
C LEU A 82 -0.80 -18.55 -17.58
N GLU A 83 -1.10 -18.73 -18.86
CA GLU A 83 -2.06 -19.76 -19.30
C GLU A 83 -1.63 -21.17 -18.88
N ASN A 84 -0.34 -21.49 -18.99
CA ASN A 84 0.21 -22.77 -18.53
C ASN A 84 0.13 -22.96 -17.01
N TRP A 85 0.08 -21.88 -16.24
CA TRP A 85 -0.19 -21.91 -14.80
C TRP A 85 -1.69 -22.03 -14.49
N GLY A 86 -2.54 -22.16 -15.51
CA GLY A 86 -3.98 -22.40 -15.41
C GLY A 86 -4.84 -21.13 -15.40
N TRP A 87 -4.24 -19.96 -15.64
CA TRP A 87 -4.97 -18.70 -15.67
C TRP A 87 -5.80 -18.57 -16.93
N ARG A 88 -7.01 -18.00 -16.81
CA ARG A 88 -7.86 -17.74 -17.97
C ARG A 88 -8.07 -16.25 -18.15
N PHE A 89 -7.65 -15.73 -19.29
CA PHE A 89 -7.85 -14.34 -19.66
C PHE A 89 -9.25 -14.15 -20.27
N GLU A 90 -10.11 -13.41 -19.58
CA GLU A 90 -11.45 -13.04 -20.08
C GLU A 90 -11.41 -11.74 -20.90
N GLY A 91 -10.37 -10.94 -20.74
CA GLY A 91 -10.21 -9.70 -21.47
C GLY A 91 -8.81 -9.10 -21.29
N LYS A 92 -8.38 -8.35 -22.30
CA LYS A 92 -7.11 -7.63 -22.35
C LYS A 92 -7.33 -6.26 -22.97
N ASN A 93 -6.96 -5.20 -22.26
CA ASN A 93 -7.05 -3.83 -22.74
C ASN A 93 -5.73 -3.10 -22.48
N PRO A 94 -5.27 -2.20 -23.38
CA PRO A 94 -4.16 -1.31 -23.06
C PRO A 94 -4.50 -0.48 -21.81
N LEU A 95 -3.59 -0.42 -20.85
CA LEU A 95 -3.81 0.30 -19.60
C LEU A 95 -3.57 1.81 -19.74
N ILE A 96 -2.78 2.22 -20.73
CA ILE A 96 -2.45 3.62 -21.01
C ILE A 96 -2.79 4.02 -22.44
N GLN A 97 -3.03 5.31 -22.66
CA GLN A 97 -3.34 5.86 -23.98
C GLN A 97 -2.16 5.67 -24.94
N LYS A 98 -2.44 5.38 -26.22
CA LYS A 98 -1.41 5.09 -27.23
C LYS A 98 -0.34 6.19 -27.36
N LYS A 99 -0.73 7.45 -27.21
CA LYS A 99 0.18 8.60 -27.28
C LYS A 99 1.24 8.59 -26.17
N CYS A 100 0.88 8.11 -24.97
CA CYS A 100 1.73 8.13 -23.79
C CYS A 100 2.92 7.16 -23.90
N TYR A 101 2.81 6.10 -24.72
CA TYR A 101 3.97 5.22 -24.99
C TYR A 101 5.16 5.98 -25.59
N ASN A 102 4.91 6.95 -26.47
CA ASN A 102 5.97 7.70 -27.12
C ASN A 102 6.34 8.96 -26.33
N GLU A 103 5.34 9.66 -25.77
CA GLU A 103 5.55 10.92 -25.04
C GLU A 103 6.37 10.72 -23.75
N TYR A 104 6.17 9.59 -23.07
CA TYR A 104 6.78 9.28 -21.79
C TYR A 104 7.71 8.06 -21.84
N ASP A 105 7.99 7.49 -23.02
CA ASP A 105 8.77 6.25 -23.17
C ASP A 105 8.27 5.13 -22.24
N MET A 106 6.94 4.92 -22.23
CA MET A 106 6.31 3.99 -21.28
C MET A 106 6.55 2.52 -21.70
N PRO A 107 6.78 1.61 -20.73
CA PRO A 107 6.74 0.18 -20.99
C PRO A 107 5.34 -0.23 -21.46
N LYS A 108 5.23 -1.40 -22.09
CA LYS A 108 3.93 -1.92 -22.50
C LYS A 108 3.13 -2.32 -21.26
N MET A 109 1.96 -1.72 -21.08
CA MET A 109 1.12 -1.95 -19.92
C MET A 109 -0.29 -2.36 -20.35
N PHE A 110 -0.79 -3.45 -19.76
CA PHE A 110 -2.10 -4.00 -20.07
C PHE A 110 -2.88 -4.28 -18.79
N HIS A 111 -4.17 -4.00 -18.87
CA HIS A 111 -5.19 -4.47 -17.95
C HIS A 111 -5.72 -5.81 -18.47
N TYR A 112 -5.69 -6.83 -17.61
CA TYR A 112 -6.30 -8.13 -17.86
C TYR A 112 -7.41 -8.40 -16.85
N ARG A 113 -8.52 -8.94 -17.34
CA ARG A 113 -9.50 -9.65 -16.50
C ARG A 113 -9.12 -11.12 -16.51
N VAL A 114 -8.87 -11.68 -15.34
CA VAL A 114 -8.30 -13.02 -15.20
C VAL A 114 -9.05 -13.82 -14.17
N THR A 115 -9.43 -15.05 -14.49
CA THR A 115 -9.95 -15.98 -13.48
C THR A 115 -8.90 -16.98 -13.05
N THR A 116 -8.93 -17.36 -11.77
CA THR A 116 -8.11 -18.47 -11.27
C THR A 116 -8.56 -19.81 -11.89
N PRO A 117 -7.70 -20.85 -11.84
CA PRO A 117 -8.16 -22.21 -12.10
C PRO A 117 -9.30 -22.62 -11.16
N PRO A 118 -10.06 -23.68 -11.49
CA PRO A 118 -10.97 -24.33 -10.56
C PRO A 118 -10.28 -24.68 -9.23
N ALA A 119 -11.03 -24.67 -8.13
CA ALA A 119 -10.51 -24.95 -6.78
C ALA A 119 -9.82 -26.32 -6.66
N GLU A 120 -10.31 -27.33 -7.38
CA GLU A 120 -9.71 -28.66 -7.43
C GLU A 120 -8.31 -28.64 -8.04
N ASP A 121 -8.12 -27.89 -9.13
CA ASP A 121 -6.83 -27.73 -9.80
C ASP A 121 -5.85 -26.96 -8.91
N MET A 122 -6.29 -25.85 -8.29
CA MET A 122 -5.48 -25.09 -7.34
C MET A 122 -5.06 -25.92 -6.12
N LEU A 123 -5.96 -26.77 -5.62
CA LEU A 123 -5.66 -27.65 -4.50
C LEU A 123 -4.66 -28.74 -4.91
N TYR A 124 -4.79 -29.29 -6.12
CA TYR A 124 -3.88 -30.31 -6.64
C TYR A 124 -2.46 -29.76 -6.89
N THR A 125 -2.33 -28.58 -7.49
CA THR A 125 -1.02 -28.02 -7.87
C THR A 125 -0.34 -27.28 -6.74
N ASP A 126 -1.11 -26.58 -5.90
CA ASP A 126 -0.57 -25.59 -4.97
C ASP A 126 -1.03 -25.80 -3.52
N GLN A 127 -1.90 -26.78 -3.26
CA GLN A 127 -2.50 -27.06 -1.96
C GLN A 127 -3.26 -25.85 -1.38
N ILE A 128 -3.87 -25.05 -2.26
CA ILE A 128 -4.63 -23.85 -1.92
C ILE A 128 -6.02 -23.96 -2.55
N SER A 129 -7.07 -23.80 -1.75
CA SER A 129 -8.45 -23.73 -2.24
C SER A 129 -8.98 -22.30 -2.35
N ASP A 130 -8.39 -21.35 -1.62
CA ASP A 130 -8.79 -19.94 -1.62
C ASP A 130 -8.19 -19.21 -2.84
N PRO A 131 -9.03 -18.63 -3.73
CA PRO A 131 -8.55 -17.91 -4.90
C PRO A 131 -7.60 -16.75 -4.55
N MET A 132 -7.90 -15.98 -3.50
CA MET A 132 -7.06 -14.83 -3.12
C MET A 132 -5.65 -15.26 -2.69
N MET A 133 -5.54 -16.32 -1.89
CA MET A 133 -4.26 -16.90 -1.48
C MET A 133 -3.49 -17.43 -2.69
N PHE A 134 -4.18 -18.06 -3.66
CA PHE A 134 -3.58 -18.51 -4.91
C PHE A 134 -3.02 -17.33 -5.72
N ILE A 135 -3.79 -16.24 -5.87
CA ILE A 135 -3.33 -15.01 -6.52
C ILE A 135 -2.08 -14.46 -5.85
N ARG A 136 -2.11 -14.30 -4.52
CA ARG A 136 -0.98 -13.74 -3.75
C ARG A 136 0.29 -14.57 -3.96
N LYS A 137 0.19 -15.91 -3.94
CA LYS A 137 1.30 -16.83 -4.18
C LYS A 137 1.83 -16.70 -5.61
N LYS A 138 0.98 -16.87 -6.61
CA LYS A 138 1.39 -16.93 -8.02
C LYS A 138 1.87 -15.58 -8.56
N VAL A 139 1.28 -14.46 -8.15
CA VAL A 139 1.78 -13.13 -8.51
C VAL A 139 3.16 -12.88 -7.90
N THR A 140 3.39 -13.34 -6.66
CA THR A 140 4.72 -13.29 -6.03
C THR A 140 5.73 -14.13 -6.81
N GLU A 141 5.40 -15.38 -7.14
CA GLU A 141 6.24 -16.26 -7.96
C GLU A 141 6.57 -15.64 -9.33
N PHE A 142 5.57 -15.10 -10.02
CA PHE A 142 5.74 -14.44 -11.32
C PHE A 142 6.71 -13.26 -11.22
N ASN A 143 6.47 -12.34 -10.29
CA ASN A 143 7.28 -11.13 -10.13
C ASN A 143 8.73 -11.43 -9.74
N ILE A 144 8.97 -12.47 -8.94
CA ILE A 144 10.33 -12.92 -8.61
C ILE A 144 11.00 -13.54 -9.84
N LYS A 145 10.30 -14.42 -10.55
CA LYS A 145 10.88 -15.19 -11.67
C LYS A 145 11.17 -14.33 -12.90
N TYR A 146 10.33 -13.33 -13.16
CA TYR A 146 10.38 -12.49 -14.36
C TYR A 146 10.76 -11.04 -14.03
N LEU A 147 11.53 -10.83 -12.95
CA LEU A 147 11.92 -9.52 -12.41
C LEU A 147 12.45 -8.52 -13.46
N ASP A 148 13.14 -9.04 -14.48
CA ASP A 148 13.76 -8.24 -15.55
C ASP A 148 12.90 -8.10 -16.80
N ASP A 149 11.76 -8.80 -16.88
CA ASP A 149 10.96 -8.93 -18.10
C ASP A 149 9.53 -8.42 -17.92
N ALA A 150 8.93 -8.61 -16.76
CA ALA A 150 7.59 -8.13 -16.46
C ALA A 150 7.31 -7.96 -14.96
N ARG A 151 6.27 -7.19 -14.67
CA ARG A 151 5.76 -7.02 -13.31
C ARG A 151 4.24 -6.94 -13.33
N ILE A 152 3.60 -7.80 -12.55
CA ILE A 152 2.20 -7.65 -12.13
C ILE A 152 2.21 -6.71 -10.92
N PHE A 153 1.71 -5.49 -11.09
CA PHE A 153 1.75 -4.44 -10.06
C PHE A 153 0.36 -4.10 -9.48
N SER A 154 -0.69 -4.69 -10.03
CA SER A 154 -2.04 -4.71 -9.47
C SER A 154 -2.64 -6.08 -9.72
N SER A 155 -3.35 -6.65 -8.74
CA SER A 155 -3.92 -8.00 -8.84
C SER A 155 -5.18 -8.22 -7.97
N GLY A 156 -5.90 -7.16 -7.61
CA GLY A 156 -7.12 -7.27 -6.79
C GLY A 156 -8.39 -7.53 -7.59
N GLN A 157 -9.52 -7.68 -6.89
CA GLN A 157 -10.82 -7.98 -7.50
C GLN A 157 -11.55 -6.69 -7.91
N ASP A 158 -11.60 -5.72 -7.00
CA ASP A 158 -12.23 -4.41 -7.19
C ASP A 158 -11.22 -3.25 -7.13
N THR A 159 -9.92 -3.56 -7.04
CA THR A 159 -8.84 -2.59 -6.91
C THR A 159 -7.98 -2.49 -8.18
N GLY A 160 -7.49 -1.28 -8.44
CA GLY A 160 -6.54 -0.99 -9.51
C GLY A 160 -5.44 -0.09 -8.99
N THR A 161 -4.19 -0.53 -9.16
CA THR A 161 -2.99 0.25 -8.82
C THR A 161 -2.32 0.75 -10.10
N PHE A 162 -1.99 2.03 -10.14
CA PHE A 162 -1.46 2.77 -11.28
C PHE A 162 -0.15 3.42 -10.87
N LEU A 163 0.96 3.04 -11.52
CA LEU A 163 2.31 3.42 -11.09
C LEU A 163 3.12 3.87 -12.29
N THR A 164 3.88 4.95 -12.13
CA THR A 164 4.93 5.31 -13.08
C THR A 164 6.21 5.69 -12.36
N ALA A 165 7.32 5.76 -13.11
CA ALA A 165 8.56 6.39 -12.65
C ALA A 165 8.49 7.93 -12.65
N PHE A 166 7.36 8.55 -13.00
CA PHE A 166 7.22 10.00 -13.14
C PHE A 166 6.60 10.65 -11.90
N GLN A 167 6.25 11.92 -12.02
CA GLN A 167 5.51 12.66 -11.01
C GLN A 167 4.03 12.27 -11.01
N LEU A 168 3.30 12.70 -9.98
CA LEU A 168 1.87 12.37 -9.82
C LEU A 168 1.04 12.91 -10.98
N ASP A 169 1.30 14.14 -11.44
CA ASP A 169 0.56 14.75 -12.56
C ASP A 169 0.68 13.96 -13.84
N ASP A 170 1.89 13.50 -14.15
CA ASP A 170 2.14 12.66 -15.31
C ASP A 170 1.52 11.28 -15.14
N THR A 171 1.59 10.70 -13.93
CA THR A 171 0.91 9.44 -13.61
C THR A 171 -0.60 9.55 -13.83
N ILE A 172 -1.22 10.63 -13.36
CA ILE A 172 -2.65 10.91 -13.55
C ILE A 172 -3.00 11.02 -15.03
N LYS A 173 -2.18 11.71 -15.83
CA LYS A 173 -2.39 11.88 -17.28
C LYS A 173 -2.20 10.58 -18.06
N VAL A 174 -1.12 9.84 -17.77
CA VAL A 174 -0.74 8.60 -18.47
C VAL A 174 -1.83 7.54 -18.36
N PHE A 175 -2.40 7.39 -17.16
CA PHE A 175 -3.48 6.43 -16.89
C PHE A 175 -4.89 7.03 -17.03
N ASP A 176 -4.99 8.32 -17.36
CA ASP A 176 -6.26 9.06 -17.45
C ASP A 176 -7.16 8.81 -16.24
N ILE A 177 -6.61 9.03 -15.03
CA ILE A 177 -7.26 8.63 -13.77
C ILE A 177 -8.62 9.31 -13.57
N TYR A 178 -8.80 10.51 -14.13
CA TYR A 178 -10.08 11.24 -14.05
C TYR A 178 -11.25 10.49 -14.69
N GLN A 179 -10.99 9.53 -15.61
CA GLN A 179 -12.04 8.67 -16.18
C GLN A 179 -12.81 7.85 -15.13
N TYR A 180 -12.23 7.67 -13.94
CA TYR A 180 -12.85 6.93 -12.83
C TYR A 180 -13.65 7.81 -11.86
N SER A 181 -13.80 9.11 -12.15
CA SER A 181 -14.44 10.06 -11.21
C SER A 181 -15.91 9.77 -10.93
N ASP A 182 -16.62 9.13 -11.88
CA ASP A 182 -18.03 8.77 -11.75
C ASP A 182 -18.23 7.36 -11.13
N ARG A 183 -17.15 6.69 -10.72
CA ARG A 183 -17.21 5.38 -10.06
C ARG A 183 -17.49 5.55 -8.57
N ASN A 184 -18.15 4.56 -7.98
CA ASN A 184 -18.35 4.46 -6.53
C ASN A 184 -17.07 3.94 -5.86
N LEU A 185 -16.04 4.78 -5.82
CA LEU A 185 -14.79 4.46 -5.16
C LEU A 185 -14.97 4.49 -3.64
N SER A 186 -14.39 3.52 -2.95
CA SER A 186 -14.42 3.43 -1.49
C SER A 186 -13.11 3.90 -0.86
N SER A 187 -12.01 3.87 -1.62
CA SER A 187 -10.75 4.48 -1.24
C SER A 187 -9.87 4.89 -2.41
N VAL A 188 -8.99 5.86 -2.16
CA VAL A 188 -7.85 6.22 -3.01
C VAL A 188 -6.61 6.40 -2.15
N GLN A 189 -5.50 5.81 -2.56
CA GLN A 189 -4.18 6.03 -1.96
C GLN A 189 -3.26 6.67 -3.00
N ALA A 190 -2.78 7.88 -2.76
CA ALA A 190 -1.79 8.56 -3.58
C ALA A 190 -0.42 8.56 -2.87
N HIS A 191 0.65 8.31 -3.62
CA HIS A 191 2.02 8.39 -3.11
C HIS A 191 2.98 8.98 -4.13
N MET A 192 3.93 9.78 -3.63
CA MET A 192 5.01 10.37 -4.41
C MET A 192 6.33 10.12 -3.69
N ARG A 193 7.26 9.50 -4.41
CA ARG A 193 8.53 9.02 -3.89
C ARG A 193 9.65 9.99 -4.19
N TRP A 194 10.60 10.06 -3.27
CA TRP A 194 11.93 10.63 -3.50
C TRP A 194 12.97 9.51 -3.48
N PRO A 195 13.33 8.94 -4.64
CA PRO A 195 14.19 7.78 -4.66
C PRO A 195 15.64 8.17 -4.37
N THR A 196 16.31 7.34 -3.58
CA THR A 196 17.77 7.28 -3.49
C THR A 196 18.36 6.24 -4.45
N SER A 197 17.51 5.43 -5.09
CA SER A 197 17.87 4.35 -6.01
C SER A 197 17.80 4.78 -7.48
N SER A 198 18.72 4.28 -8.31
CA SER A 198 18.68 4.38 -9.78
C SER A 198 18.30 3.04 -10.45
N GLY A 199 18.10 3.04 -11.77
CA GLY A 199 17.86 1.81 -12.55
C GLY A 199 16.54 1.11 -12.22
N ARG A 200 16.60 -0.21 -11.93
CA ARG A 200 15.41 -1.05 -11.64
C ARG A 200 14.50 -0.47 -10.56
N GLY A 201 15.08 0.21 -9.57
CA GLY A 201 14.34 0.85 -8.48
C GLY A 201 13.36 1.93 -8.93
N LEU A 202 13.44 2.42 -10.17
CA LEU A 202 12.52 3.42 -10.74
C LEU A 202 11.13 2.85 -11.06
N TRP A 203 11.05 1.60 -11.51
CA TRP A 203 9.78 0.95 -11.89
C TRP A 203 9.31 -0.09 -10.87
N TRP A 204 10.21 -0.57 -10.00
CA TRP A 204 9.88 -1.46 -8.89
C TRP A 204 9.51 -0.70 -7.60
N GLY A 205 10.22 0.40 -7.32
CA GLY A 205 10.07 1.15 -6.07
C GLY A 205 8.91 2.15 -5.94
N PRO A 206 8.19 2.60 -6.99
CA PRO A 206 7.00 3.43 -6.80
C PRO A 206 5.94 2.73 -5.96
N GLN A 207 5.20 3.52 -5.18
CA GLN A 207 4.09 3.06 -4.35
C GLN A 207 2.80 3.79 -4.79
N PRO A 208 1.59 3.31 -4.43
CA PRO A 208 1.31 2.19 -3.52
C PRO A 208 1.85 0.83 -4.01
N ILE A 209 2.28 -0.03 -3.09
CA ILE A 209 2.60 -1.43 -3.40
C ILE A 209 1.34 -2.24 -3.15
N ALA A 210 0.91 -3.04 -4.13
CA ALA A 210 -0.32 -3.82 -4.06
C ALA A 210 -0.12 -5.30 -4.43
N LEU A 211 -0.88 -6.18 -3.75
CA LEU A 211 -0.95 -7.61 -4.00
C LEU A 211 -2.32 -8.16 -3.58
N GLY A 212 -3.14 -8.55 -4.55
CA GLY A 212 -4.55 -8.87 -4.31
C GLY A 212 -5.31 -7.64 -3.82
N ASN A 213 -6.13 -7.81 -2.78
CA ASN A 213 -6.87 -6.73 -2.13
C ASN A 213 -6.08 -5.97 -1.05
N VAL A 214 -4.75 -6.10 -1.05
CA VAL A 214 -3.86 -5.38 -0.13
C VAL A 214 -3.12 -4.30 -0.90
N SER A 215 -3.08 -3.09 -0.36
CA SER A 215 -2.26 -2.01 -0.89
C SER A 215 -1.70 -1.14 0.23
N GLY A 216 -0.51 -0.59 0.05
CA GLY A 216 0.11 0.23 1.08
C GLY A 216 0.97 1.36 0.56
N THR A 217 1.04 2.44 1.34
CA THR A 217 1.95 3.57 1.15
C THR A 217 2.80 3.78 2.40
N HIS A 218 4.06 4.15 2.20
CA HIS A 218 5.05 4.35 3.26
C HIS A 218 5.89 5.59 2.92
N ASN A 219 5.94 6.51 3.87
CA ASN A 219 6.82 7.67 3.87
C ASN A 219 7.88 7.45 4.95
N GLY A 220 9.08 7.06 4.55
CA GLY A 220 10.07 6.65 5.51
C GLY A 220 11.16 5.74 4.95
N HIS A 221 12.01 5.28 5.86
CA HIS A 221 12.95 4.20 5.61
C HIS A 221 13.15 3.42 6.92
N LEU A 222 12.96 2.11 6.86
CA LEU A 222 13.15 1.25 8.01
C LEU A 222 14.60 0.78 8.09
N SER A 223 15.25 1.04 9.22
CA SER A 223 16.54 0.43 9.55
C SER A 223 16.41 -1.02 10.03
N SER A 224 15.19 -1.46 10.33
CA SER A 224 14.83 -2.85 10.66
C SER A 224 14.54 -3.72 9.44
N ASP A 225 14.64 -3.19 8.22
CA ASP A 225 14.29 -3.84 6.95
C ASP A 225 14.74 -5.31 6.82
N LYS A 226 16.01 -5.61 7.11
CA LYS A 226 16.55 -6.97 7.05
C LYS A 226 15.98 -7.89 8.12
N SER A 227 15.75 -7.38 9.32
CA SER A 227 15.15 -8.15 10.41
C SER A 227 13.72 -8.56 10.06
N ASN A 228 12.95 -7.61 9.52
CA ASN A 228 11.58 -7.80 9.06
C ASN A 228 11.52 -8.82 7.92
N ALA A 229 12.40 -8.67 6.91
CA ALA A 229 12.48 -9.60 5.78
C ALA A 229 12.80 -11.04 6.22
N ILE A 230 13.76 -11.24 7.14
CA ILE A 230 14.09 -12.57 7.68
C ILE A 230 12.88 -13.19 8.39
N ALA A 231 12.14 -12.40 9.18
CA ALA A 231 10.97 -12.90 9.89
C ALA A 231 9.86 -13.34 8.92
N LEU A 232 9.62 -12.56 7.87
CA LEU A 232 8.67 -12.93 6.81
C LEU A 232 9.12 -14.17 6.05
N GLU A 233 10.42 -14.30 5.73
CA GLU A 233 10.99 -15.50 5.11
C GLU A 233 10.77 -16.75 5.99
N GLN A 234 11.00 -16.64 7.30
CA GLN A 234 10.75 -17.71 8.26
C GLN A 234 9.26 -18.11 8.34
N LEU A 235 8.35 -17.18 8.06
CA LEU A 235 6.91 -17.43 7.93
C LEU A 235 6.50 -17.97 6.54
N GLY A 236 7.44 -18.12 5.61
CA GLY A 236 7.15 -18.51 4.23
C GLY A 236 6.49 -17.40 3.40
N ILE A 237 6.57 -16.14 3.85
CA ILE A 237 5.99 -14.97 3.18
C ILE A 237 7.07 -14.28 2.36
N ALA A 238 7.15 -14.62 1.08
CA ALA A 238 8.14 -14.01 0.18
C ALA A 238 7.80 -12.54 -0.15
N LEU A 239 8.85 -11.73 -0.32
CA LEU A 239 8.79 -10.40 -0.91
C LEU A 239 8.92 -10.50 -2.42
N HIS A 240 8.15 -9.70 -3.17
CA HIS A 240 8.16 -9.68 -4.63
C HIS A 240 8.65 -8.35 -5.22
N VAL A 241 8.68 -7.28 -4.42
CA VAL A 241 9.27 -5.98 -4.78
C VAL A 241 10.65 -5.83 -4.13
N GLY A 242 10.82 -6.37 -2.92
CA GLY A 242 12.09 -6.37 -2.19
C GLY A 242 12.39 -5.02 -1.52
N THR A 243 11.36 -4.35 -0.98
CA THR A 243 11.51 -3.09 -0.25
C THR A 243 11.12 -3.24 1.21
N ASP A 244 11.68 -2.37 2.05
CA ASP A 244 11.29 -2.22 3.46
C ASP A 244 9.78 -1.96 3.64
N SER A 245 9.22 -1.18 2.72
CA SER A 245 7.80 -0.82 2.68
C SER A 245 6.92 -2.04 2.44
N GLU A 246 7.31 -2.91 1.50
CA GLU A 246 6.61 -4.17 1.26
C GLU A 246 6.63 -5.08 2.49
N ALA A 247 7.78 -5.17 3.17
CA ALA A 247 7.91 -5.96 4.39
C ALA A 247 6.91 -5.46 5.45
N LEU A 248 6.87 -4.15 5.72
CA LEU A 248 5.91 -3.55 6.64
C LEU A 248 4.45 -3.89 6.28
N PHE A 249 4.08 -3.79 5.00
CA PHE A 249 2.70 -4.08 4.58
C PHE A 249 2.32 -5.55 4.78
N LYS A 250 3.27 -6.47 4.54
CA LYS A 250 3.08 -7.91 4.79
C LYS A 250 3.04 -8.24 6.28
N GLU A 251 3.81 -7.55 7.11
CA GLU A 251 3.74 -7.69 8.58
C GLU A 251 2.36 -7.26 9.10
N ILE A 252 1.87 -6.08 8.68
CA ILE A 252 0.53 -5.62 9.06
C ILE A 252 -0.55 -6.58 8.56
N ASN A 253 -0.45 -7.07 7.32
CA ASN A 253 -1.35 -8.10 6.82
C ASN A 253 -1.31 -9.37 7.69
N TYR A 254 -0.11 -9.88 7.99
CA TYR A 254 0.06 -11.06 8.83
C TYR A 254 -0.59 -10.89 10.20
N LEU A 255 -0.38 -9.75 10.86
CA LEU A 255 -0.97 -9.50 12.17
C LEU A 255 -2.50 -9.36 12.12
N VAL A 256 -3.04 -8.72 11.08
CA VAL A 256 -4.50 -8.60 10.90
C VAL A 256 -5.15 -9.97 10.71
N TYR A 257 -4.64 -10.80 9.80
CA TYR A 257 -5.20 -12.15 9.60
C TYR A 257 -4.81 -13.14 10.71
N GLY A 258 -3.78 -12.85 11.48
CA GLY A 258 -3.41 -13.58 12.70
C GLY A 258 -4.36 -13.33 13.88
N GLY A 259 -5.30 -12.39 13.76
CA GLY A 259 -6.29 -12.10 14.80
C GLY A 259 -5.72 -11.33 15.99
N TYR A 260 -4.62 -10.61 15.81
CA TYR A 260 -4.09 -9.70 16.83
C TYR A 260 -4.97 -8.44 16.90
N THR A 261 -5.15 -7.92 18.12
CA THR A 261 -5.80 -6.63 18.35
C THR A 261 -4.92 -5.48 17.86
N LEU A 262 -5.51 -4.31 17.61
CA LEU A 262 -4.72 -3.12 17.23
C LEU A 262 -3.69 -2.74 18.32
N GLN A 263 -4.04 -2.95 19.59
CA GLN A 263 -3.13 -2.74 20.71
C GLN A 263 -1.94 -3.70 20.68
N GLU A 264 -2.18 -4.99 20.45
CA GLU A 264 -1.11 -5.99 20.32
C GLU A 264 -0.24 -5.72 19.09
N MET A 265 -0.84 -5.31 17.98
CA MET A 265 -0.11 -4.88 16.79
C MET A 265 0.83 -3.71 17.09
N GLU A 266 0.33 -2.69 17.81
CA GLU A 266 1.14 -1.56 18.27
C GLU A 266 2.32 -2.01 19.13
N TRP A 267 2.07 -2.90 20.08
CA TRP A 267 3.09 -3.46 20.95
C TRP A 267 4.17 -4.24 20.19
N ILE A 268 3.76 -5.02 19.18
CA ILE A 268 4.67 -5.79 18.34
C ILE A 268 5.53 -4.84 17.50
N ILE A 269 4.92 -3.93 16.74
CA ILE A 269 5.67 -3.18 15.73
C ILE A 269 6.45 -2.00 16.31
N SER A 270 5.84 -1.20 17.19
CA SER A 270 6.44 0.04 17.70
C SER A 270 7.32 -0.20 18.92
N ARG A 271 7.05 -1.29 19.66
CA ARG A 271 7.56 -1.57 21.03
C ARG A 271 7.23 -0.46 22.01
N LYS A 272 7.32 -0.80 23.29
CA LYS A 272 7.09 0.13 24.40
C LYS A 272 8.37 0.38 25.15
N PHE A 273 8.59 1.64 25.52
CA PHE A 273 9.70 2.01 26.39
C PHE A 273 9.52 1.37 27.77
N PRO A 274 10.61 1.09 28.52
CA PRO A 274 10.50 0.44 29.83
C PRO A 274 9.54 1.15 30.80
N ASN A 275 9.48 2.48 30.76
CA ASN A 275 8.54 3.28 31.55
C ASN A 275 7.07 3.10 31.09
N GLU A 276 6.80 2.97 29.79
CA GLU A 276 5.45 2.64 29.30
C GLU A 276 5.03 1.24 29.77
N VAL A 277 5.94 0.26 29.71
CA VAL A 277 5.68 -1.12 30.17
C VAL A 277 5.43 -1.17 31.68
N ALA A 278 6.12 -0.33 32.46
CA ALA A 278 5.90 -0.22 33.90
C ALA A 278 4.51 0.35 34.26
N LEU A 279 3.87 1.08 33.35
CA LEU A 279 2.53 1.65 33.53
C LEU A 279 1.40 0.71 33.05
N MET A 280 1.74 -0.37 32.35
CA MET A 280 0.76 -1.39 31.96
C MET A 280 0.17 -2.09 33.18
N THR A 281 -1.07 -2.56 33.04
CA THR A 281 -1.68 -3.53 33.96
C THR A 281 -0.85 -4.82 33.98
N ASP A 282 -0.99 -5.64 35.02
CA ASP A 282 -0.23 -6.90 35.09
C ASP A 282 -0.60 -7.85 33.93
N GLU A 283 -1.88 -7.89 33.54
CA GLU A 283 -2.37 -8.67 32.39
C GLU A 283 -1.77 -8.18 31.06
N ASP A 284 -1.82 -6.87 30.81
CA ASP A 284 -1.23 -6.28 29.60
C ASP A 284 0.28 -6.50 29.55
N ARG A 285 0.97 -6.43 30.69
CA ARG A 285 2.41 -6.61 30.77
C ARG A 285 2.81 -8.05 30.49
N GLU A 286 2.06 -9.03 31.02
CA GLU A 286 2.28 -10.44 30.73
C GLU A 286 2.09 -10.71 29.24
N ARG A 287 0.97 -10.25 28.66
CA ARG A 287 0.68 -10.40 27.24
C ARG A 287 1.71 -9.69 26.34
N TYR A 288 2.11 -8.48 26.69
CA TYR A 288 3.19 -7.76 26.00
C TYR A 288 4.49 -8.56 26.03
N THR A 289 4.84 -9.13 27.18
CA THR A 289 6.07 -9.93 27.34
C THR A 289 6.02 -11.19 26.48
N GLU A 290 4.89 -11.89 26.46
CA GLU A 290 4.67 -13.06 25.59
C GLU A 290 4.89 -12.71 24.11
N LEU A 291 4.21 -11.68 23.61
CA LEU A 291 4.31 -11.23 22.21
C LEU A 291 5.70 -10.73 21.84
N THR A 292 6.41 -10.12 22.79
CA THR A 292 7.76 -9.59 22.56
C THR A 292 8.87 -10.62 22.77
N ALA A 293 8.57 -11.76 23.41
CA ALA A 293 9.47 -12.91 23.53
C ALA A 293 9.41 -13.85 22.31
N ASP A 294 8.31 -13.85 21.54
CA ASP A 294 8.21 -14.64 20.32
C ASP A 294 9.33 -14.27 19.31
N PRO A 295 10.11 -15.24 18.81
CA PRO A 295 11.29 -14.97 18.00
C PRO A 295 10.98 -14.37 16.62
N ILE A 296 9.77 -14.58 16.09
CA ILE A 296 9.30 -14.01 14.83
C ILE A 296 8.71 -12.62 15.10
N LEU A 297 7.76 -12.51 16.02
CA LEU A 297 7.11 -11.24 16.31
C LEU A 297 8.10 -10.23 16.85
N ASN A 298 9.10 -10.63 17.64
CA ASN A 298 10.19 -9.76 18.12
C ASN A 298 10.97 -9.10 16.96
N ARG A 299 10.91 -9.64 15.74
CA ARG A 299 11.60 -9.07 14.58
C ARG A 299 10.78 -8.03 13.84
N PHE A 300 9.45 -8.08 13.92
CA PHE A 300 8.55 -7.11 13.30
C PHE A 300 8.70 -5.76 14.00
N LYS A 301 9.67 -4.94 13.58
CA LYS A 301 9.93 -3.63 14.19
C LYS A 301 9.77 -2.54 13.14
N ILE A 302 9.24 -1.40 13.56
CA ILE A 302 9.29 -0.15 12.77
C ILE A 302 10.40 0.76 13.30
N SER A 303 11.65 0.29 13.23
CA SER A 303 12.81 1.11 13.60
C SER A 303 13.19 2.01 12.43
N GLY A 304 13.16 3.33 12.64
CA GLY A 304 13.45 4.33 11.62
C GLY A 304 12.23 5.20 11.28
N PRO A 305 12.43 6.33 10.58
CA PRO A 305 11.36 7.25 10.28
C PRO A 305 10.26 6.59 9.44
N THR A 306 9.02 6.58 9.94
CA THR A 306 7.91 5.84 9.32
C THR A 306 6.58 6.56 9.51
N THR A 307 5.90 6.81 8.41
CA THR A 307 4.44 6.93 8.37
C THR A 307 3.95 5.97 7.30
N ALA A 308 3.01 5.09 7.63
CA ALA A 308 2.47 4.14 6.66
C ALA A 308 0.96 4.02 6.75
N ILE A 309 0.35 3.71 5.62
CA ILE A 309 -1.07 3.41 5.48
C ILE A 309 -1.19 2.11 4.70
N VAL A 310 -1.78 1.09 5.30
CA VAL A 310 -1.98 -0.23 4.70
C VAL A 310 -3.48 -0.48 4.63
N GLN A 311 -3.99 -0.76 3.44
CA GLN A 311 -5.35 -1.18 3.19
C GLN A 311 -5.37 -2.69 2.95
N ILE A 312 -6.23 -3.40 3.66
CA ILE A 312 -6.46 -4.85 3.56
C ILE A 312 -7.97 -5.06 3.44
N ASP A 313 -8.44 -5.41 2.25
CA ASP A 313 -9.87 -5.46 1.95
C ASP A 313 -10.53 -4.10 2.27
N ASP A 314 -11.45 -4.04 3.24
CA ASP A 314 -12.11 -2.82 3.74
C ASP A 314 -11.47 -2.24 5.02
N LEU A 315 -10.40 -2.85 5.52
CA LEU A 315 -9.66 -2.34 6.67
C LEU A 315 -8.55 -1.40 6.18
N VAL A 316 -8.43 -0.23 6.80
CA VAL A 316 -7.28 0.66 6.63
C VAL A 316 -6.59 0.82 7.98
N VAL A 317 -5.33 0.38 8.05
CA VAL A 317 -4.46 0.54 9.21
C VAL A 317 -3.42 1.59 8.88
N ALA A 318 -3.34 2.63 9.70
CA ALA A 318 -2.33 3.67 9.60
C ALA A 318 -1.48 3.72 10.86
N LEU A 319 -0.21 4.07 10.71
CA LEU A 319 0.75 4.04 11.80
C LEU A 319 1.85 5.10 11.65
N THR A 320 2.40 5.49 12.79
CA THR A 320 3.61 6.32 12.92
C THR A 320 4.71 5.53 13.61
N ASP A 321 5.98 5.82 13.29
CA ASP A 321 7.10 5.30 14.08
C ASP A 321 7.04 5.77 15.54
N ARG A 322 7.71 5.03 16.42
CA ARG A 322 7.73 5.25 17.87
C ARG A 322 8.29 6.62 18.29
N ASP A 323 9.04 7.28 17.42
CA ASP A 323 9.72 8.55 17.67
C ASP A 323 9.05 9.71 16.88
N HIS A 324 7.96 9.43 16.16
CA HIS A 324 7.19 10.35 15.31
C HIS A 324 8.08 11.17 14.35
N LEU A 325 9.06 10.51 13.73
CA LEU A 325 10.07 11.16 12.88
C LEU A 325 9.53 11.64 11.53
N ARG A 326 8.28 11.29 11.19
CA ARG A 326 7.59 11.73 9.99
C ARG A 326 6.22 12.32 10.32
N PRO A 327 5.84 13.45 9.71
CA PRO A 327 4.55 14.08 9.96
C PRO A 327 3.42 13.18 9.45
N PHE A 328 2.34 13.11 10.24
CA PHE A 328 1.13 12.40 9.87
C PHE A 328 -0.11 13.07 10.46
N THR A 329 -1.08 13.37 9.60
CA THR A 329 -2.31 14.06 9.97
C THR A 329 -3.53 13.30 9.46
N ILE A 330 -4.53 13.17 10.31
CA ILE A 330 -5.81 12.55 10.00
C ILE A 330 -6.92 13.59 10.16
N GLY A 331 -7.74 13.76 9.11
CA GLY A 331 -9.01 14.47 9.17
C GLY A 331 -10.16 13.50 8.99
N THR A 332 -11.11 13.44 9.90
CA THR A 332 -12.23 12.49 9.83
C THR A 332 -13.57 13.12 10.23
N ASN A 333 -14.64 12.68 9.58
CA ASN A 333 -16.02 12.88 9.99
C ASN A 333 -16.84 11.60 9.72
N ASP A 334 -18.16 11.67 9.76
CA ASP A 334 -19.08 10.55 9.54
C ASP A 334 -19.19 10.10 8.08
N ARG A 335 -18.54 10.78 7.14
CA ARG A 335 -18.61 10.50 5.70
C ARG A 335 -17.27 10.13 5.09
N ILE A 336 -16.20 10.79 5.53
CA ILE A 336 -14.86 10.66 4.97
C ILE A 336 -13.79 10.62 6.05
N THR A 337 -12.70 9.92 5.73
CA THR A 337 -11.44 10.02 6.45
C THR A 337 -10.32 10.27 5.46
N LEU A 338 -9.51 11.28 5.76
CA LEU A 338 -8.35 11.72 5.01
C LEU A 338 -7.11 11.48 5.88
N LEU A 339 -6.12 10.78 5.34
CA LEU A 339 -4.87 10.47 6.03
C LEU A 339 -3.72 10.95 5.16
N ALA A 340 -2.92 11.90 5.65
CA ALA A 340 -1.89 12.54 4.83
C ALA A 340 -0.60 12.77 5.58
N SER A 341 0.50 12.86 4.83
CA SER A 341 1.79 13.24 5.41
C SER A 341 1.88 14.74 5.78
N GLU A 342 0.87 15.55 5.46
CA GLU A 342 0.74 16.95 5.92
C GLU A 342 -0.71 17.37 6.06
N GLU A 343 -0.96 18.19 7.08
CA GLU A 343 -2.25 18.80 7.34
C GLU A 343 -2.80 19.57 6.13
N ARG A 344 -1.96 20.28 5.36
CA ARG A 344 -2.45 21.06 4.22
C ARG A 344 -3.13 20.21 3.15
N ALA A 345 -2.73 18.95 2.97
CA ALA A 345 -3.40 18.05 2.03
C ALA A 345 -4.77 17.61 2.55
N VAL A 346 -4.89 17.36 3.86
CA VAL A 346 -6.18 17.09 4.53
C VAL A 346 -7.11 18.29 4.39
N VAL A 347 -6.62 19.50 4.71
CA VAL A 347 -7.40 20.74 4.63
C VAL A 347 -7.81 21.03 3.19
N ALA A 348 -6.90 20.93 2.23
CA ALA A 348 -7.20 21.17 0.82
C ALA A 348 -8.27 20.20 0.29
N ALA A 349 -8.16 18.90 0.60
CA ALA A 349 -9.14 17.91 0.18
C ALA A 349 -10.52 18.15 0.82
N ALA A 350 -10.56 18.37 2.14
CA ALA A 350 -11.80 18.64 2.86
C ALA A 350 -12.48 19.93 2.35
N PHE A 351 -11.70 21.00 2.19
CA PHE A 351 -12.19 22.28 1.65
C PHE A 351 -12.76 22.13 0.23
N ALA A 352 -12.04 21.45 -0.66
CA ALA A 352 -12.48 21.22 -2.05
C ALA A 352 -13.75 20.35 -2.15
N MET A 353 -14.09 19.61 -1.09
CA MET A 353 -15.33 18.82 -1.00
C MET A 353 -16.44 19.54 -0.21
N GLY A 354 -16.14 20.64 0.47
CA GLY A 354 -17.08 21.32 1.36
C GLY A 354 -17.32 20.54 2.66
N GLU A 355 -16.38 19.69 3.07
CA GLU A 355 -16.47 18.83 4.23
C GLU A 355 -15.81 19.48 5.44
N ASN A 356 -16.45 19.39 6.61
CA ASN A 356 -15.84 19.77 7.87
C ASN A 356 -15.34 18.50 8.57
N VAL A 357 -14.03 18.40 8.78
CA VAL A 357 -13.38 17.22 9.36
C VAL A 357 -12.69 17.58 10.66
N LYS A 358 -12.75 16.67 11.64
CA LYS A 358 -11.96 16.78 12.86
C LYS A 358 -10.52 16.36 12.54
N ILE A 359 -9.59 17.29 12.69
CA ILE A 359 -8.17 17.08 12.43
C ILE A 359 -7.45 16.70 13.72
N PHE A 360 -6.59 15.68 13.66
CA PHE A 360 -5.66 15.32 14.72
C PHE A 360 -4.42 14.63 14.14
N ASN A 361 -3.33 14.64 14.90
CA ASN A 361 -2.11 13.89 14.59
C ASN A 361 -2.04 12.69 15.55
N PRO A 362 -1.83 11.45 15.06
CA PRO A 362 -1.59 10.32 15.94
C PRO A 362 -0.33 10.53 16.80
N ASP A 363 -0.34 10.04 18.03
CA ASP A 363 0.85 10.08 18.88
C ASP A 363 1.93 9.11 18.38
N ALA A 364 3.16 9.32 18.81
CA ALA A 364 4.30 8.49 18.43
C ALA A 364 4.06 7.00 18.71
N GLY A 365 4.36 6.16 17.73
CA GLY A 365 4.22 4.71 17.81
C GLY A 365 2.77 4.21 17.81
N LYS A 366 1.76 5.07 17.61
CA LYS A 366 0.35 4.67 17.63
C LYS A 366 -0.14 4.13 16.30
N LEU A 367 -1.07 3.17 16.39
CA LEU A 367 -1.84 2.67 15.27
C LEU A 367 -3.25 3.27 15.30
N VAL A 368 -3.76 3.65 14.14
CA VAL A 368 -5.15 4.06 13.97
C VAL A 368 -5.72 3.24 12.83
N ALA A 369 -6.85 2.57 13.07
CA ALA A 369 -7.51 1.80 12.03
C ALA A 369 -8.94 2.28 11.77
N PHE A 370 -9.36 2.10 10.53
CA PHE A 370 -10.71 2.37 10.06
C PHE A 370 -11.23 1.17 9.29
N LYS A 371 -12.53 0.89 9.42
CA LYS A 371 -13.23 -0.06 8.56
C LYS A 371 -14.16 0.70 7.63
N ILE A 372 -14.15 0.34 6.35
CA ILE A 372 -15.07 0.89 5.35
C ILE A 372 -16.31 0.01 5.31
N ASN A 373 -17.43 0.52 5.80
CA ASN A 373 -18.71 -0.17 5.80
C ASN A 373 -19.69 0.57 4.87
N ASN A 374 -20.06 -0.02 3.74
CA ASN A 374 -20.95 0.60 2.74
C ASN A 374 -20.53 2.02 2.34
N GLY A 375 -19.22 2.24 2.16
CA GLY A 375 -18.67 3.55 1.80
C GLY A 375 -18.62 4.57 2.94
N VAL A 376 -18.85 4.15 4.19
CA VAL A 376 -18.71 4.97 5.39
C VAL A 376 -17.51 4.49 6.20
N PRO A 377 -16.56 5.37 6.58
CA PRO A 377 -15.44 5.00 7.40
C PRO A 377 -15.79 5.03 8.88
N GLU A 378 -15.49 3.94 9.58
CA GLU A 378 -15.66 3.80 11.03
C GLU A 378 -14.30 3.63 11.70
N ARG A 379 -13.96 4.51 12.65
CA ARG A 379 -12.73 4.36 13.44
C ARG A 379 -12.88 3.19 14.41
N LEU A 380 -11.91 2.29 14.40
CA LEU A 380 -11.92 1.09 15.25
C LEU A 380 -11.31 1.37 16.63
N ALA A 381 -11.85 0.67 17.63
CA ALA A 381 -11.32 0.65 18.98
C ALA A 381 -10.03 -0.20 19.05
N TYR A 382 -9.21 0.02 20.08
CA TYR A 382 -7.89 -0.62 20.20
C TYR A 382 -7.97 -2.15 20.41
N GLU A 383 -9.08 -2.58 20.99
CA GLU A 383 -9.42 -3.97 21.27
C GLU A 383 -9.94 -4.70 20.02
N TRP A 384 -10.17 -3.96 18.92
CA TRP A 384 -10.60 -4.57 17.67
C TRP A 384 -9.55 -5.53 17.16
N LYS A 385 -10.00 -6.71 16.73
CA LYS A 385 -9.25 -7.70 15.96
C LYS A 385 -10.12 -8.27 14.85
N LYS A 386 -9.50 -8.75 13.79
CA LYS A 386 -10.22 -9.50 12.76
C LYS A 386 -10.67 -10.84 13.35
N THR A 387 -11.97 -11.12 13.29
CA THR A 387 -12.51 -12.45 13.57
C THR A 387 -12.39 -13.32 12.31
N ALA A 388 -12.13 -14.62 12.51
CA ALA A 388 -12.01 -15.60 11.44
C ALA A 388 -13.26 -15.67 10.56
#